data_AF-A0A936Z3T0-F1
#
_entry.id   AF-A0A936Z3T0-F1
#
_cell.length_a   1.000
_cell.length_b   1.000
_cell.length_c   1.000
_cell.angle_alpha   90.00
_cell.angle_beta   90.00
_cell.angle_gamma   90.00
#
_symmetry.space_group_name_H-M   'P 1'
#
loop_
_entity.id
_entity.type
_entity.pdbx_description
1 polymer ?
#
loop_
_entity_poly.entity_id
_entity_poly.type
_entity_poly.pdbx_seq_one_letter_code
_entity_poly.pdbx_strand_id
1 'polypeptide(L)'
;MDTPLYLGIWLVALLAAIAVLSWVLARHRRRQDLRRLQAQRLLRALQRYSAWICAQRLAAVFQGEPPEAAAALDEACCVRRACFPELAGDMAEVLAVHNRILNFLGAQQALWLRDPEYWLESDHDRRFMALWRQHGFALQALLARLEQATSVTLLPTAPRRESTYA
;
A
#
# COMPACT_ATOMS: atom_id res chain seq x y z
N MET A 1 -44.50 -27.38 -40.42
CA MET A 1 -43.65 -26.88 -39.31
C MET A 1 -42.46 -26.22 -39.95
N ASP A 2 -42.38 -24.90 -39.80
CA ASP A 2 -41.44 -24.06 -40.56
C ASP A 2 -40.04 -24.14 -39.93
N THR A 3 -39.31 -25.19 -40.32
CA THR A 3 -37.89 -25.40 -40.01
C THR A 3 -37.02 -24.15 -40.17
N PRO A 4 -37.20 -23.24 -41.16
CA PRO A 4 -36.39 -22.03 -41.24
C PRO A 4 -36.66 -21.03 -40.10
N LEU A 5 -37.91 -20.90 -39.62
CA LEU A 5 -38.23 -20.02 -38.50
C LEU A 5 -37.63 -20.53 -37.20
N TYR A 6 -37.66 -21.85 -36.98
CA TYR A 6 -37.05 -22.48 -35.82
C TYR A 6 -35.52 -22.28 -35.78
N LEU A 7 -34.83 -22.48 -36.91
CA LEU A 7 -33.39 -22.22 -37.02
C LEU A 7 -33.04 -20.74 -36.81
N GLY A 8 -33.85 -19.82 -37.35
CA GLY A 8 -33.68 -18.38 -37.15
C GLY A 8 -33.76 -17.98 -35.67
N ILE A 9 -34.74 -18.52 -34.93
CA ILE A 9 -34.89 -18.25 -33.49
C ILE A 9 -33.67 -18.76 -32.70
N TRP A 10 -33.18 -19.96 -33.00
CA TRP A 10 -32.00 -20.52 -32.33
C TRP A 10 -30.73 -19.72 -32.61
N LEU A 11 -30.53 -19.24 -33.84
CA LEU A 11 -29.39 -18.38 -34.17
C LEU A 11 -29.45 -17.05 -33.42
N VAL A 12 -30.62 -16.41 -33.36
CA VAL A 12 -30.81 -15.16 -32.61
C VAL A 12 -30.58 -15.39 -31.11
N ALA A 13 -31.12 -16.49 -30.56
CA ALA A 13 -30.92 -16.84 -29.15
C ALA A 13 -29.44 -17.09 -28.83
N LEU A 14 -28.71 -17.80 -29.70
CA LEU A 14 -27.28 -18.05 -29.55
C LEU A 14 -26.48 -16.74 -29.59
N LEU A 15 -26.75 -15.85 -30.54
CA LEU A 15 -26.11 -14.55 -30.64
C LEU A 15 -26.39 -13.68 -29.41
N ALA A 16 -27.63 -13.68 -28.93
CA ALA A 16 -27.99 -12.97 -27.70
C ALA A 16 -27.25 -13.51 -26.48
N ALA A 17 -27.12 -14.84 -26.34
CA ALA A 17 -26.37 -15.47 -25.26
C ALA A 17 -24.88 -15.09 -25.30
N ILE A 18 -24.26 -15.10 -26.49
CA ILE A 18 -22.86 -14.68 -26.68
C ILE A 18 -22.68 -13.19 -26.32
N ALA A 19 -23.62 -12.33 -26.72
CA ALA A 19 -23.57 -10.90 -26.42
C ALA A 19 -23.66 -10.64 -24.91
N VAL A 20 -24.58 -11.32 -24.22
CA VAL A 20 -24.73 -11.23 -22.75
C VAL A 20 -23.47 -11.74 -22.05
N LEU A 21 -22.95 -12.89 -22.46
CA LEU A 21 -21.74 -13.47 -21.88
C LEU A 21 -20.54 -12.52 -22.07
N SER A 22 -20.36 -11.98 -23.28
CA SER A 22 -19.31 -11.01 -23.59
C SER A 22 -19.41 -9.74 -22.75
N TRP A 23 -20.63 -9.23 -22.56
CA TRP A 23 -20.87 -8.06 -21.71
C TRP A 23 -20.55 -8.33 -20.24
N VAL A 24 -20.93 -9.50 -19.71
CA VAL A 24 -20.62 -9.91 -18.34
C VAL A 24 -19.10 -10.05 -18.15
N LEU A 25 -18.40 -10.70 -19.08
CA LEU A 25 -16.94 -10.80 -19.03
C LEU A 25 -16.27 -9.42 -19.13
N ALA A 26 -16.73 -8.56 -20.03
CA ALA A 26 -16.19 -7.21 -20.18
C ALA A 26 -16.41 -6.38 -18.90
N ARG A 27 -17.58 -6.47 -18.27
CA ARG A 27 -17.88 -5.82 -17.00
C ARG A 27 -17.02 -6.36 -15.87
N HIS A 28 -16.78 -7.66 -15.83
CA HIS A 28 -15.92 -8.29 -14.83
C HIS A 28 -14.47 -7.84 -14.99
N ARG A 29 -13.92 -7.87 -16.21
CA ARG A 29 -12.57 -7.38 -16.51
C ARG A 29 -12.39 -5.91 -16.15
N ARG A 30 -13.34 -5.03 -16.53
CA ARG A 30 -13.31 -3.61 -16.16
C ARG A 30 -13.25 -3.39 -14.64
N ARG A 31 -14.00 -4.19 -13.86
CA ARG A 31 -13.95 -4.10 -12.40
C ARG A 31 -12.60 -4.55 -11.85
N GLN A 32 -12.02 -5.62 -12.39
CA GLN A 32 -10.69 -6.08 -12.00
C GLN A 32 -9.61 -5.05 -12.36
N ASP A 33 -9.66 -4.45 -13.54
CA ASP A 33 -8.72 -3.42 -13.96
C ASP A 33 -8.80 -2.17 -13.06
N LEU A 34 -10.01 -1.73 -12.72
CA LEU A 34 -10.20 -0.65 -11.75
C LEU A 34 -9.63 -1.02 -10.38
N ARG A 35 -9.87 -2.24 -9.88
CA ARG A 35 -9.27 -2.70 -8.62
C ARG A 35 -7.75 -2.69 -8.69
N ARG A 36 -7.14 -3.15 -9.79
CA ARG A 36 -5.68 -3.15 -9.98
C ARG A 36 -5.10 -1.74 -9.97
N LEU A 37 -5.74 -0.79 -10.65
CA LEU A 37 -5.32 0.62 -10.66
C LEU A 37 -5.37 1.23 -9.24
N GLN A 38 -6.41 0.92 -8.47
CA GLN A 38 -6.51 1.39 -7.09
C GLN A 38 -5.47 0.74 -6.17
N ALA A 39 -5.13 -0.53 -6.41
CA ALA A 39 -4.06 -1.21 -5.68
C ALA A 39 -2.69 -0.55 -5.94
N GLN A 40 -2.40 -0.24 -7.20
CA GLN A 40 -1.19 0.49 -7.58
C GLN A 40 -1.15 1.89 -6.95
N ARG A 41 -2.29 2.57 -6.89
CA ARG A 41 -2.41 3.89 -6.24
C ARG A 41 -2.10 3.80 -4.75
N LEU A 42 -2.68 2.82 -4.06
CA LEU A 42 -2.39 2.53 -2.65
C LEU A 42 -0.90 2.25 -2.43
N LEU A 43 -0.32 1.38 -3.25
CA LEU A 43 1.10 1.02 -3.18
C LEU A 43 2.01 2.24 -3.38
N ARG A 44 1.74 3.09 -4.38
CA ARG A 44 2.52 4.32 -4.61
C ARG A 44 2.40 5.30 -3.44
N ALA A 45 1.23 5.42 -2.84
CA ALA A 45 1.02 6.25 -1.66
C ALA A 45 1.86 5.73 -0.47
N LEU A 46 1.81 4.43 -0.19
CA LEU A 46 2.62 3.79 0.85
C LEU A 46 4.13 3.87 0.56
N GLN A 47 4.55 3.79 -0.70
CA GLN A 47 5.95 3.95 -1.09
C GLN A 47 6.47 5.36 -0.82
N ARG A 48 5.71 6.41 -1.20
CA ARG A 48 6.07 7.80 -0.90
C ARG A 48 6.19 8.05 0.60
N TYR A 49 5.22 7.54 1.36
CA TYR A 49 5.24 7.60 2.81
C TYR A 49 6.45 6.86 3.41
N SER A 50 6.75 5.65 2.94
CA SER A 50 7.90 4.87 3.40
C SER A 50 9.23 5.53 3.07
N ALA A 51 9.32 6.20 1.91
CA ALA A 51 10.50 6.96 1.52
C ALA A 51 10.77 8.12 2.49
N TRP A 52 9.71 8.78 2.99
CA TRP A 52 9.86 9.79 4.04
C TRP A 52 10.39 9.19 5.35
N ILE A 53 9.86 8.05 5.83
CA ILE A 53 10.40 7.42 7.04
C ILE A 53 11.88 7.02 6.84
N CYS A 54 12.24 6.49 5.67
CA CYS A 54 13.64 6.21 5.32
C CYS A 54 14.50 7.48 5.40
N ALA A 55 14.00 8.62 4.92
CA ALA A 55 14.72 9.88 4.98
C ALA A 55 14.92 10.37 6.43
N GLN A 56 13.97 10.10 7.35
CA GLN A 56 14.13 10.44 8.77
C GLN A 56 15.30 9.70 9.43
N ARG A 57 15.67 8.51 8.95
CA ARG A 57 16.87 7.80 9.44
C ARG A 57 18.16 8.56 9.14
N LEU A 58 18.22 9.19 7.97
CA LEU A 58 19.41 9.90 7.49
C LEU A 58 19.47 11.34 8.01
N ALA A 59 18.35 11.86 8.51
CA ALA A 59 18.28 13.19 9.07
C ALA A 59 18.94 13.22 10.45
N ALA A 60 19.89 14.14 10.66
CA ALA A 60 20.51 14.36 11.96
C ALA A 60 19.53 14.89 13.01
N VAL A 61 18.45 15.56 12.56
CA VAL A 61 17.41 16.13 13.41
C VAL A 61 16.05 15.78 12.81
N PHE A 62 15.11 15.35 13.65
CA PHE A 62 13.73 15.14 13.26
C PHE A 62 13.10 16.45 12.79
N GLN A 63 12.64 16.49 11.54
CA GLN A 63 12.06 17.70 10.94
C GLN A 63 10.53 17.77 11.09
N GLY A 64 9.94 16.87 11.86
CA GLY A 64 8.48 16.69 11.87
C GLY A 64 7.99 15.88 10.68
N GLU A 65 6.67 15.67 10.65
CA GLU A 65 6.00 15.09 9.50
C GLU A 65 5.70 16.19 8.47
N PRO A 66 6.27 16.11 7.25
CA PRO A 66 5.97 17.06 6.19
C PRO A 66 4.55 16.80 5.67
N PRO A 67 3.87 17.85 5.15
CA PRO A 67 2.51 17.73 4.65
C PRO A 67 2.37 16.68 3.53
N GLU A 68 3.43 16.45 2.76
CA GLU A 68 3.45 15.43 1.69
C GLU A 68 3.38 14.00 2.24
N ALA A 69 4.02 13.71 3.37
CA ALA A 69 4.02 12.39 3.99
C ALA A 69 2.65 12.10 4.61
N ALA A 70 2.09 13.07 5.33
CA ALA A 70 0.73 13.00 5.87
C ALA A 70 -0.30 12.79 4.75
N ALA A 71 -0.21 13.57 3.67
CA ALA A 71 -1.09 13.44 2.51
C ALA A 71 -0.97 12.07 1.82
N ALA A 72 0.24 11.49 1.76
CA ALA A 72 0.44 10.16 1.21
C ALA A 72 -0.22 9.08 2.09
N LEU A 73 -0.13 9.19 3.41
CA LEU A 73 -0.78 8.26 4.33
C LEU A 73 -2.32 8.40 4.31
N ASP A 74 -2.82 9.63 4.23
CA ASP A 74 -4.25 9.93 4.08
C ASP A 74 -4.81 9.37 2.77
N GLU A 75 -4.08 9.55 1.66
CA GLU A 75 -4.45 8.97 0.37
C GLU A 75 -4.50 7.44 0.46
N ALA A 76 -3.52 6.81 1.10
CA ALA A 76 -3.51 5.37 1.31
C ALA A 76 -4.74 4.92 2.13
N CYS A 77 -5.07 5.64 3.20
CA CYS A 77 -6.25 5.36 4.02
C CYS A 77 -7.56 5.53 3.24
N CYS A 78 -7.66 6.55 2.40
CA CYS A 78 -8.83 6.82 1.57
C CYS A 78 -9.04 5.74 0.51
N VAL A 79 -7.99 5.38 -0.23
CA VAL A 79 -8.05 4.31 -1.24
C VAL A 79 -8.40 2.97 -0.60
N ARG A 80 -7.77 2.64 0.53
CA ARG A 80 -8.10 1.44 1.31
C ARG A 80 -9.58 1.44 1.70
N ARG A 81 -10.08 2.50 2.31
CA ARG A 81 -11.49 2.59 2.74
C ARG A 81 -12.47 2.44 1.57
N ALA A 82 -12.14 2.99 0.41
CA ALA A 82 -13.02 2.97 -0.76
C ALA A 82 -12.99 1.65 -1.52
N CYS A 83 -11.83 1.00 -1.64
CA CYS A 83 -11.63 -0.11 -2.57
C CYS A 83 -11.26 -1.44 -1.92
N PHE A 84 -10.71 -1.39 -0.70
CA PHE A 84 -10.14 -2.54 0.03
C PHE A 84 -10.50 -2.50 1.53
N PRO A 85 -11.79 -2.45 1.91
CA PRO A 85 -12.19 -2.45 3.31
C PRO A 85 -11.65 -3.66 4.09
N GLU A 86 -11.42 -4.79 3.42
CA GLU A 86 -10.82 -6.01 3.97
C GLU A 86 -9.40 -5.82 4.55
N LEU A 87 -8.68 -4.77 4.13
CA LEU A 87 -7.33 -4.43 4.61
C LEU A 87 -7.33 -3.50 5.83
N ALA A 88 -8.49 -3.30 6.48
CA ALA A 88 -8.60 -2.41 7.63
C ALA A 88 -7.66 -2.82 8.79
N GLY A 89 -7.56 -4.12 9.06
CA GLY A 89 -6.72 -4.65 10.14
C GLY A 89 -5.23 -4.41 9.87
N ASP A 90 -4.75 -4.80 8.70
CA ASP A 90 -3.32 -4.68 8.36
C ASP A 90 -2.91 -3.19 8.27
N MET A 91 -3.79 -2.32 7.78
CA MET A 91 -3.55 -0.87 7.80
C MET A 91 -3.49 -0.32 9.23
N ALA A 92 -4.35 -0.79 10.13
CA ALA A 92 -4.30 -0.36 11.54
C ALA A 92 -2.96 -0.73 12.19
N GLU A 93 -2.37 -1.88 11.84
CA GLU A 93 -1.04 -2.26 12.30
C GLU A 93 0.05 -1.32 11.77
N VAL A 94 0.00 -0.97 10.48
CA VAL A 94 0.92 0.03 9.88
C VAL A 94 0.81 1.37 10.61
N LEU A 95 -0.41 1.86 10.86
CA LEU A 95 -0.65 3.10 11.59
C LEU A 95 -0.20 3.03 13.06
N ALA A 96 -0.36 1.87 13.70
CA ALA A 96 0.12 1.68 15.07
C ALA A 96 1.65 1.76 15.14
N VAL A 97 2.36 1.15 14.18
CA VAL A 97 3.83 1.26 14.12
C VAL A 97 4.27 2.67 13.74
N HIS A 98 3.58 3.34 12.82
CA HIS A 98 3.82 4.75 12.49
C HIS A 98 3.79 5.64 13.73
N ASN A 99 2.73 5.53 14.55
CA ASN A 99 2.61 6.31 15.77
C ASN A 99 3.76 6.04 16.75
N ARG A 100 4.22 4.78 16.86
CA ARG A 100 5.40 4.45 17.67
C ARG A 100 6.68 5.11 17.13
N ILE A 101 6.84 5.14 15.81
CA ILE A 101 7.97 5.82 15.16
C ILE A 101 7.92 7.31 15.43
N LEU A 102 6.77 7.98 15.25
CA LEU A 102 6.61 9.40 15.54
C LEU A 102 6.92 9.73 17.01
N ASN A 103 6.36 8.95 17.94
CA ASN A 103 6.62 9.13 19.36
C ASN A 103 8.10 8.93 19.71
N PHE A 104 8.75 7.94 19.10
CA PHE A 104 10.18 7.70 19.27
C PHE A 104 11.00 8.88 18.74
N LEU A 105 10.74 9.34 17.52
CA LEU A 105 11.46 10.46 16.91
C LEU A 105 11.27 11.77 17.70
N GLY A 106 10.04 12.04 18.16
CA GLY A 106 9.77 13.19 19.02
C GLY A 106 10.52 13.11 20.36
N ALA A 107 10.56 11.93 20.98
CA ALA A 107 11.33 11.73 22.22
C ALA A 107 12.85 11.90 22.00
N GLN A 108 13.38 11.42 20.87
CA GLN A 108 14.79 11.62 20.50
C GLN A 108 15.11 13.09 20.26
N GLN A 109 14.24 13.82 19.57
CA GLN A 109 14.40 15.26 19.37
C GLN A 109 14.41 16.03 20.70
N ALA A 110 13.48 15.71 21.60
CA ALA A 110 13.42 16.33 22.92
C ALA A 110 14.68 16.02 23.75
N LEU A 111 15.20 14.80 23.66
CA LEU A 111 16.43 14.40 24.32
C LEU A 111 17.63 15.16 23.75
N TRP A 112 17.77 15.22 22.44
CA TRP A 112 18.84 15.94 21.75
C TRP A 112 18.86 17.43 22.12
N LEU A 113 17.70 18.08 22.22
CA LEU A 113 17.59 19.49 22.64
C LEU A 113 17.96 19.71 24.11
N ARG A 114 17.76 18.71 24.97
CA ARG A 114 17.99 18.83 26.42
C ARG A 114 19.41 18.42 26.83
N ASP A 115 19.92 17.34 26.26
CA ASP A 115 21.18 16.69 26.62
C ASP A 115 21.77 15.93 25.42
N PRO A 116 22.57 16.61 24.57
CA PRO A 116 23.11 16.02 23.35
C PRO A 116 24.20 14.97 23.64
N GLU A 117 24.92 15.06 24.75
CA GLU A 117 25.94 14.08 25.14
C GLU A 117 25.28 12.75 25.47
N TYR A 118 24.25 12.76 26.31
CA TYR A 118 23.47 11.56 26.62
C TYR A 118 22.73 11.00 25.39
N TRP A 119 22.30 11.86 24.47
CA TRP A 119 21.71 11.42 23.21
C TRP A 119 22.70 10.61 22.35
N LEU A 120 23.97 11.06 22.24
CA LEU A 120 25.01 10.34 21.50
C LEU A 120 25.32 8.97 22.11
N GLU A 121 25.28 8.86 23.44
CA GLU A 121 25.48 7.60 24.16
C GLU A 121 24.26 6.66 24.09
N SER A 122 23.10 7.18 23.69
CA SER A 122 21.87 6.40 23.63
C SER A 122 21.88 5.39 22.47
N ASP A 123 21.28 4.21 22.69
CA ASP A 123 21.14 3.15 21.67
C ASP A 123 20.00 3.45 20.65
N HIS A 124 19.93 4.71 20.21
CA HIS A 124 18.83 5.23 19.39
C HIS A 124 18.75 4.53 18.02
N ASP A 125 19.88 4.27 17.36
CA ASP A 125 19.90 3.61 16.05
C ASP A 125 19.36 2.18 16.12
N ARG A 126 19.77 1.36 17.11
CA ARG A 126 19.21 0.00 17.26
C ARG A 126 17.71 0.02 17.54
N ARG A 127 17.24 0.94 18.38
CA ARG A 127 15.81 1.09 18.69
C ARG A 127 15.01 1.53 17.45
N PHE A 128 15.55 2.48 16.69
CA PHE A 128 14.95 2.90 15.41
C PHE A 128 14.89 1.72 14.44
N MET A 129 15.99 0.97 14.27
CA MET A 129 16.04 -0.19 13.37
C MET A 129 15.11 -1.33 13.79
N ALA A 130 14.80 -1.47 15.09
CA ALA A 130 13.76 -2.38 15.55
C ALA A 130 12.35 -1.92 15.10
N LEU A 131 12.04 -0.63 15.27
CA LEU A 131 10.77 -0.05 14.80
C LEU A 131 10.64 -0.10 13.27
N TRP A 132 11.74 0.16 12.56
CA TRP A 132 11.79 0.08 11.10
C TRP A 132 11.50 -1.32 10.58
N ARG A 133 12.05 -2.36 11.23
CA ARG A 133 11.72 -3.75 10.91
C ARG A 133 10.25 -4.07 11.17
N GLN A 134 9.69 -3.61 12.30
CA GLN A 134 8.25 -3.77 12.58
C GLN A 134 7.39 -3.10 11.50
N HIS A 135 7.79 -1.91 11.06
CA HIS A 135 7.10 -1.18 9.99
C HIS A 135 7.18 -1.94 8.67
N GLY A 136 8.35 -2.47 8.32
CA GLY A 136 8.55 -3.33 7.16
C GLY A 136 7.67 -4.58 7.18
N PHE A 137 7.55 -5.26 8.33
CA PHE A 137 6.68 -6.42 8.47
C PHE A 137 5.20 -6.07 8.30
N ALA A 138 4.73 -4.99 8.94
CA ALA A 138 3.35 -4.53 8.80
C ALA A 138 3.00 -4.17 7.34
N LEU A 139 3.91 -3.49 6.65
CA LEU A 139 3.76 -3.19 5.22
C LEU A 139 3.76 -4.45 4.35
N GLN A 140 4.65 -5.40 4.61
CA GLN A 140 4.69 -6.66 3.88
C GLN A 140 3.41 -7.47 4.06
N ALA A 141 2.85 -7.52 5.27
CA ALA A 141 1.58 -8.18 5.55
C ALA A 141 0.43 -7.51 4.76
N LEU A 142 0.36 -6.19 4.79
CA LEU A 142 -0.63 -5.41 4.02
C LEU A 142 -0.49 -5.66 2.51
N LEU A 143 0.74 -5.66 1.98
CA LEU A 143 1.01 -5.91 0.57
C LEU A 143 0.63 -7.33 0.16
N ALA A 144 1.02 -8.34 0.94
CA ALA A 144 0.67 -9.73 0.66
C ALA A 144 -0.85 -9.93 0.59
N ARG A 145 -1.60 -9.25 1.46
CA ARG A 145 -3.06 -9.32 1.46
C ARG A 145 -3.70 -8.50 0.34
N LEU A 146 -3.08 -7.39 -0.07
CA LEU A 146 -3.47 -6.63 -1.25
C LEU A 146 -3.28 -7.45 -2.54
N GLU A 147 -2.19 -8.22 -2.64
CA GLU A 147 -1.95 -9.14 -3.76
C GLU A 147 -3.03 -10.24 -3.81
N GLN A 148 -3.37 -10.83 -2.66
CA GLN A 148 -4.47 -11.80 -2.57
C GLN A 148 -5.81 -11.18 -3.01
N ALA A 149 -6.11 -9.95 -2.59
CA ALA A 149 -7.36 -9.25 -2.91
C ALA A 149 -7.49 -8.84 -4.39
N THR A 150 -6.36 -8.69 -5.09
CA THR A 150 -6.31 -8.23 -6.48
C THR A 150 -5.97 -9.33 -7.49
N SER A 151 -5.55 -10.51 -7.00
CA SER A 151 -5.07 -11.63 -7.81
C SER A 151 -3.96 -11.22 -8.78
N VAL A 152 -3.15 -10.23 -8.38
CA VAL A 152 -2.03 -9.69 -9.16
C VAL A 152 -0.82 -9.61 -8.24
N THR A 153 0.28 -10.18 -8.70
CA THR A 153 1.60 -9.95 -8.10
C THR A 153 1.97 -8.48 -8.31
N LEU A 154 2.02 -7.73 -7.22
CA LEU A 154 2.42 -6.34 -7.24
C LEU A 154 3.93 -6.33 -7.26
N LEU A 155 4.52 -6.24 -8.45
CA LEU A 155 5.97 -6.13 -8.57
C LEU A 155 6.42 -4.89 -7.76
N PRO A 156 7.32 -5.04 -6.77
CA PRO A 156 7.79 -3.89 -6.03
C PRO A 156 8.54 -2.97 -6.99
N THR A 157 7.93 -1.84 -7.34
CA THR A 157 8.59 -0.75 -8.08
C THR A 157 9.54 -0.02 -7.15
N ALA A 158 10.66 -0.64 -6.82
CA ALA A 158 11.85 0.06 -6.36
C ALA A 158 13.08 -0.67 -6.91
N PRO A 159 14.04 0.04 -7.53
CA PRO A 159 15.28 -0.57 -7.94
C PRO A 159 15.98 -1.10 -6.69
N ARG A 160 16.33 -2.39 -6.73
CA ARG A 160 17.25 -3.03 -5.80
C ARG A 160 18.59 -2.29 -5.92
N ARG A 161 18.77 -1.18 -5.18
CA ARG A 161 20.12 -0.70 -4.89
C ARG A 161 20.72 -1.77 -4.00
N GLU A 162 21.52 -2.62 -4.61
CA GLU A 162 22.49 -3.46 -3.93
C GLU A 162 23.21 -2.56 -2.93
N SER A 163 22.94 -2.79 -1.63
CA SER A 163 23.64 -2.11 -0.57
C SER A 163 25.05 -2.68 -0.55
N THR A 164 25.93 -2.06 -1.34
CA THR A 164 27.38 -2.20 -1.20
C THR A 164 27.83 -1.44 0.04
N TYR A 165 27.41 -1.89 1.23
CA TYR A 165 28.02 -1.51 2.50
C TYR A 165 27.93 -2.73 3.42
N ALA A 166 28.97 -3.55 3.32
CA ALA A 166 29.45 -4.44 4.38
C ALA A 166 30.37 -3.65 5.31
#